data_AF-S5TGT9-F1
#
_entry.id   AF-S5TGT9-F1
#
_cell.length_a   1.000
_cell.length_b   1.000
_cell.length_c   1.000
_cell.angle_alpha   90.00
_cell.angle_beta   90.00
_cell.angle_gamma   90.00
#
_symmetry.space_group_name_H-M   'P 1'
#
loop_
_entity.id
_entity.type
_entity.pdbx_description
1 polymer ?
#
loop_
_entity_poly.entity_id
_entity_poly.type
_entity_poly.pdbx_seq_one_letter_code
_entity_poly.pdbx_strand_id
1 'polypeptide(L)'
;MFTYYLYLCPIVAVVLVGLNYLISTRNAYTEKDGPFECGFTSYYQSRSAFSVAFILVAILFLPFDLEISSLLPYMVSAYTNGIYGLVIFVIFISILVIAFIVEVSVQALRLDRQYVQPPLPTELYTLPIRQGQGAHPAV
;
A
#
# COMPACT_ATOMS: atom_id res chain seq x y z
N MET A 1 32.04 0.07 -15.52
CA MET A 1 31.47 0.92 -14.45
C MET A 1 30.09 0.43 -14.03
N PHE A 2 29.12 0.29 -14.96
CA PHE A 2 27.77 -0.22 -14.64
C PHE A 2 27.76 -1.60 -13.97
N THR A 3 28.54 -2.56 -14.49
CA THR A 3 28.67 -3.91 -13.92
C THR A 3 29.15 -3.88 -12.48
N TYR A 4 30.08 -3.00 -12.14
CA TYR A 4 30.59 -2.84 -10.78
C TYR A 4 29.51 -2.36 -9.81
N TYR A 5 28.69 -1.38 -10.21
CA TYR A 5 27.56 -0.92 -9.38
C TYR A 5 26.50 -2.00 -9.17
N LEU A 6 26.21 -2.79 -10.21
CA LEU A 6 25.23 -3.89 -10.14
C LEU A 6 25.62 -4.91 -9.07
N TYR A 7 26.91 -5.21 -8.92
CA TYR A 7 27.39 -6.12 -7.88
C TYR A 7 27.61 -5.45 -6.51
N LEU A 8 28.15 -4.23 -6.46
CA LEU A 8 28.50 -3.58 -5.19
C LEU A 8 27.29 -3.27 -4.31
N CYS A 9 26.21 -2.71 -4.87
CA CYS A 9 25.02 -2.32 -4.10
C CYS A 9 24.40 -3.47 -3.30
N PRO A 10 24.06 -4.62 -3.91
CA PRO A 10 23.48 -5.73 -3.15
C PRO A 10 24.49 -6.37 -2.18
N ILE A 11 25.79 -6.43 -2.54
CA ILE A 11 26.82 -6.97 -1.64
C ILE A 11 26.91 -6.15 -0.36
N VAL A 12 26.95 -4.82 -0.48
CA VAL A 12 26.99 -3.92 0.70
C VAL A 12 25.74 -4.08 1.55
N ALA A 13 24.55 -4.15 0.93
CA ALA A 13 23.30 -4.37 1.66
C ALA A 13 23.32 -5.69 2.46
N VAL A 14 23.75 -6.79 1.84
CA VAL A 14 23.86 -8.10 2.50
C VAL A 14 24.91 -8.10 3.60
N VAL A 15 26.06 -7.45 3.40
CA VAL A 15 27.10 -7.32 4.43
C VAL A 15 26.58 -6.55 5.64
N LEU A 16 25.87 -5.44 5.44
CA LEU A 16 25.32 -4.65 6.54
C LEU A 16 24.24 -5.42 7.33
N VAL A 17 23.34 -6.12 6.64
CA VAL A 17 22.35 -7.00 7.29
C VAL A 17 23.03 -8.16 8.03
N GLY A 18 24.06 -8.77 7.43
CA GLY A 18 24.85 -9.84 8.05
C GLY A 18 25.61 -9.38 9.29
N LEU A 19 26.23 -8.19 9.25
CA LEU A 19 26.88 -7.56 10.39
C LEU A 19 25.89 -7.24 11.50
N ASN A 20 24.71 -6.71 11.17
CA ASN A 20 23.65 -6.46 12.16
C ASN A 20 23.23 -7.77 12.83
N TYR A 21 23.04 -8.85 12.07
CA TYR A 21 22.69 -10.15 12.62
C TYR A 21 23.76 -10.73 13.54
N LEU A 22 25.06 -10.53 13.23
CA LEU A 22 26.17 -11.04 14.03
C LEU A 22 26.43 -10.23 15.31
N ILE A 23 26.26 -8.91 15.25
CA ILE A 23 26.57 -7.99 16.37
C ILE A 23 25.35 -7.79 17.29
N SER A 24 24.13 -7.89 16.78
CA SER A 24 22.92 -7.54 17.53
C SER A 24 22.61 -8.53 18.64
N THR A 25 22.36 -8.01 19.85
CA THR A 25 21.91 -8.81 20.99
C THR A 25 20.45 -9.20 20.82
N ARG A 26 20.19 -10.49 20.59
CA ARG A 26 18.84 -11.02 20.38
C ARG A 26 18.23 -11.51 21.70
N ASN A 27 17.38 -10.69 22.32
CA ASN A 27 16.54 -11.11 23.45
C ASN A 27 15.11 -11.32 22.93
N ALA A 28 14.74 -12.60 22.71
CA ALA A 28 13.44 -13.03 22.22
C ALA A 28 12.54 -13.38 23.41
N TYR A 29 11.37 -12.75 23.48
CA TYR A 29 10.33 -13.03 24.46
C TYR A 29 8.99 -13.04 23.73
N THR A 30 8.05 -13.84 24.22
CA THR A 30 6.77 -14.12 23.53
C THR A 30 6.01 -12.85 23.13
N GLU A 31 6.02 -11.83 24.00
CA GLU A 31 5.38 -10.53 23.73
C GLU A 31 6.15 -9.65 22.72
N LYS A 32 7.44 -9.89 22.50
CA LYS A 32 8.26 -9.17 21.50
C LYS A 32 8.05 -9.67 20.09
N ASP A 33 7.86 -10.99 20.00
CA ASP A 33 7.83 -11.72 18.73
C ASP A 33 6.40 -11.75 18.16
N GLY A 34 5.40 -11.34 18.94
CA GLY A 34 4.01 -11.17 18.53
C GLY A 34 3.73 -9.79 17.89
N PRO A 35 2.58 -9.65 17.20
CA PRO A 35 2.11 -8.36 16.71
C PRO A 35 1.85 -7.39 17.87
N PHE A 36 2.17 -6.11 17.68
CA PHE A 36 1.84 -5.05 18.65
C PHE A 36 0.32 -4.81 18.67
N GLU A 37 -0.40 -5.54 19.50
CA GLU A 37 -1.83 -5.39 19.77
C GLU A 37 -2.08 -4.88 21.20
N CYS A 38 -3.31 -4.41 21.49
CA CYS A 38 -3.69 -3.89 22.81
C CYS A 38 -3.89 -5.00 23.87
N GLY A 39 -3.20 -6.14 23.77
CA GLY A 39 -3.28 -7.27 24.71
C GLY A 39 -4.45 -8.24 24.49
N PHE A 40 -5.17 -8.13 23.37
CA PHE A 40 -6.25 -9.05 22.99
C PHE A 40 -5.87 -9.77 21.70
N THR A 41 -5.99 -11.10 21.69
CA THR A 41 -5.67 -11.90 20.51
C THR A 41 -6.79 -11.79 19.48
N SER A 42 -6.46 -11.32 18.27
CA SER A 42 -7.39 -11.26 17.15
C SER A 42 -7.80 -12.67 16.66
N TYR A 43 -8.91 -13.23 17.17
CA TYR A 43 -9.57 -14.43 16.63
C TYR A 43 -10.36 -14.16 15.33
N TYR A 44 -10.06 -13.06 14.64
CA TYR A 44 -10.86 -12.56 13.54
C TYR A 44 -10.12 -12.65 12.21
N GLN A 45 -10.93 -12.69 11.14
CA GLN A 45 -10.49 -12.78 9.76
C GLN A 45 -9.34 -11.81 9.45
N SER A 46 -8.17 -12.34 9.06
CA SER A 46 -6.97 -11.55 8.73
C SER A 46 -7.10 -10.68 7.46
N ARG A 47 -8.26 -10.73 6.79
CA ARG A 47 -8.56 -9.91 5.62
C ARG A 47 -9.60 -8.86 5.99
N SER A 48 -9.16 -7.62 6.10
CA SER A 48 -10.05 -6.47 6.13
C SER A 48 -10.54 -6.13 4.72
N ALA A 49 -11.80 -5.73 4.60
CA ALA A 49 -12.31 -5.16 3.36
C ALA A 49 -11.63 -3.81 3.12
N PHE A 50 -11.01 -3.65 1.95
CA PHE A 50 -10.41 -2.41 1.49
C PHE A 50 -11.20 -1.88 0.30
N SER A 51 -11.13 -0.56 0.06
CA SER A 51 -11.76 0.05 -1.10
C SER A 51 -11.21 -0.53 -2.41
N VAL A 52 -12.11 -0.75 -3.39
CA VAL A 52 -11.76 -1.25 -4.73
C VAL A 52 -10.81 -0.29 -5.46
N ALA A 53 -10.81 1.00 -5.11
CA ALA A 53 -9.92 1.98 -5.74
C ALA A 53 -8.43 1.59 -5.64
N PHE A 54 -7.99 0.92 -4.57
CA PHE A 54 -6.59 0.51 -4.41
C PHE A 54 -6.15 -0.55 -5.41
N ILE A 55 -7.03 -1.52 -5.73
CA ILE A 55 -6.73 -2.52 -6.76
C ILE A 55 -6.89 -1.92 -8.17
N LEU A 56 -7.81 -0.97 -8.33
CA LEU A 56 -8.04 -0.29 -9.60
C LEU A 56 -6.81 0.51 -10.07
N VAL A 57 -6.08 1.17 -9.15
CA VAL A 57 -4.78 1.79 -9.46
C VAL A 57 -3.79 0.79 -10.05
N ALA A 58 -3.69 -0.42 -9.48
CA ALA A 58 -2.76 -1.44 -9.96
C ALA A 58 -3.14 -1.96 -11.36
N ILE A 59 -4.44 -2.10 -11.63
CA ILE A 59 -4.94 -2.52 -12.94
C ILE A 59 -4.73 -1.41 -13.99
N LEU A 60 -4.96 -0.13 -13.64
CA LEU A 60 -4.74 1.00 -14.53
C LEU A 60 -3.25 1.30 -14.78
N PHE A 61 -2.37 0.97 -13.83
CA PHE A 61 -0.92 1.09 -14.03
C PHE A 61 -0.44 0.21 -15.19
N LEU A 62 -1.04 -0.97 -15.39
CA LEU A 62 -0.61 -1.93 -16.42
C LEU A 62 -0.71 -1.40 -17.87
N PRO A 63 -1.86 -0.90 -18.35
CA PRO A 63 -1.94 -0.31 -19.69
C PRO A 63 -1.10 0.96 -19.77
N PHE A 64 -1.12 1.85 -18.77
CA PHE A 64 -0.33 3.09 -18.81
C PHE A 64 1.19 2.84 -18.87
N ASP A 65 1.69 1.81 -18.20
CA ASP A 65 3.10 1.37 -18.30
C ASP A 65 3.40 0.79 -19.69
N LEU A 66 2.48 0.00 -20.25
CA LEU A 66 2.59 -0.53 -21.61
C LEU A 66 2.58 0.59 -22.66
N GLU A 67 1.76 1.62 -22.46
CA GLU A 67 1.71 2.81 -23.30
C GLU A 67 3.08 3.47 -23.35
N ILE A 68 3.68 3.82 -22.20
CA ILE A 68 5.01 4.45 -22.15
C ILE A 68 6.08 3.54 -22.77
N SER A 69 6.04 2.23 -22.50
CA SER A 69 6.95 1.25 -23.09
C SER A 69 6.84 1.23 -24.62
N SER A 70 5.64 1.36 -25.17
CA SER A 70 5.40 1.44 -26.63
C SER A 70 5.84 2.76 -27.26
N LEU A 71 6.00 3.85 -26.48
CA LEU A 71 6.55 5.12 -26.97
C LEU A 71 8.06 5.05 -27.18
N LEU A 72 8.79 4.27 -26.37
CA LEU A 72 10.25 4.15 -26.44
C LEU A 72 10.80 3.76 -27.83
N PRO A 73 10.30 2.72 -28.53
CA PRO A 73 10.83 2.35 -29.83
C PRO A 73 10.64 3.45 -30.89
N TYR A 74 9.51 4.18 -30.84
CA TYR A 74 9.31 5.33 -31.71
C TYR A 74 10.30 6.45 -31.38
N MET A 75 10.53 6.77 -30.09
CA MET A 75 11.47 7.82 -29.69
C MET A 75 12.90 7.52 -30.15
N VAL A 76 13.34 6.26 -30.08
CA VAL A 76 14.69 5.84 -30.53
C VAL A 76 14.83 5.91 -32.05
N SER A 77 13.76 5.62 -32.81
CA SER A 77 13.77 5.57 -34.27
C SER A 77 13.08 6.77 -34.95
N ALA A 78 12.82 7.85 -34.20
CA ALA A 78 12.07 9.01 -34.68
C ALA A 78 12.69 9.64 -35.94
N TYR A 79 14.02 9.66 -36.01
CA TYR A 79 14.76 10.19 -37.16
C TYR A 79 14.55 9.35 -38.44
N THR A 80 14.47 8.03 -38.32
CA THR A 80 14.35 7.14 -39.49
C THR A 80 12.92 7.04 -40.01
N ASN A 81 11.93 7.17 -39.13
CA ASN A 81 10.52 7.03 -39.51
C ASN A 81 9.90 8.31 -40.11
N GLY A 82 10.57 9.46 -39.94
CA GLY A 82 10.15 10.74 -40.51
C GLY A 82 8.71 11.14 -40.17
N ILE A 83 8.05 11.83 -41.10
CA ILE A 83 6.68 12.35 -40.91
C ILE A 83 5.65 11.21 -40.84
N TYR A 84 5.86 10.11 -41.58
CA TYR A 84 4.93 8.98 -41.60
C TYR A 84 4.81 8.31 -40.24
N GLY A 85 5.95 8.01 -39.58
CA GLY A 85 5.94 7.48 -38.22
C GLY A 85 5.32 8.45 -37.22
N LEU A 86 5.57 9.75 -37.40
CA LEU A 86 4.99 10.79 -36.55
C LEU A 86 3.47 10.83 -36.62
N VAL A 87 2.87 10.69 -37.81
CA VAL A 87 1.41 10.65 -37.96
C VAL A 87 0.81 9.43 -37.24
N ILE A 88 1.40 8.24 -37.42
CA ILE A 88 0.94 7.02 -36.74
C ILE A 88 1.07 7.17 -35.22
N PHE A 89 2.19 7.74 -34.76
CA PHE A 89 2.44 7.99 -33.34
C PHE A 89 1.43 8.95 -32.72
N VAL A 90 1.10 10.04 -33.42
CA VAL A 90 0.08 11.01 -32.96
C VAL A 90 -1.30 10.36 -32.88
N ILE A 91 -1.68 9.56 -33.88
CA ILE A 91 -2.95 8.82 -33.86
C ILE A 91 -2.98 7.86 -32.67
N PHE A 92 -1.91 7.09 -32.46
CA PHE A 92 -1.79 6.17 -31.33
C PHE A 92 -1.93 6.89 -29.98
N ILE A 93 -1.18 7.97 -29.75
CA ILE A 93 -1.29 8.78 -28.53
C ILE A 93 -2.70 9.36 -28.36
N SER A 94 -3.33 9.87 -29.43
CA SER A 94 -4.67 10.45 -29.33
C SER A 94 -5.72 9.45 -28.84
N ILE A 95 -5.64 8.20 -29.27
CA ILE A 95 -6.56 7.14 -28.83
C ILE A 95 -6.37 6.85 -27.34
N LEU A 96 -5.11 6.78 -26.88
CA LEU A 96 -4.79 6.54 -25.47
C LEU A 96 -5.23 7.70 -24.57
N VAL A 97 -5.04 8.95 -25.01
CA VAL A 97 -5.51 10.13 -24.30
C VAL A 97 -7.03 10.11 -24.15
N ILE A 98 -7.77 9.71 -25.18
CA ILE A 98 -9.24 9.57 -25.09
C ILE A 98 -9.62 8.50 -24.06
N ALA A 99 -8.97 7.33 -24.09
CA ALA A 99 -9.21 6.28 -23.10
C ALA A 99 -8.95 6.76 -21.67
N PHE A 100 -7.86 7.50 -21.45
CA PHE A 100 -7.54 8.10 -20.16
C PHE A 100 -8.57 9.13 -19.70
N ILE A 101 -9.06 9.99 -20.61
CA ILE A 101 -10.11 10.97 -20.30
C ILE A 101 -11.40 10.26 -19.84
N VAL A 102 -11.79 9.17 -20.50
CA VAL A 102 -12.97 8.38 -20.11
C VAL A 102 -12.79 7.85 -18.68
N GLU A 103 -11.63 7.26 -18.38
CA GLU A 103 -11.34 6.72 -17.04
C GLU A 103 -11.41 7.80 -15.95
N VAL A 104 -10.82 8.97 -16.20
CA VAL A 104 -10.88 10.10 -15.27
C VAL A 104 -12.32 10.60 -15.07
N SER A 105 -13.12 10.62 -16.14
CA SER A 105 -14.52 11.05 -16.08
C SER A 105 -15.40 10.13 -15.23
N VAL A 106 -15.08 8.84 -15.19
CA VAL A 106 -15.80 7.83 -14.38
C VAL A 106 -15.48 7.97 -12.89
N GLN A 107 -14.45 8.73 -12.52
CA GLN A 107 -14.00 8.93 -11.13
C GLN A 107 -13.68 7.61 -10.40
N ALA A 108 -13.23 6.59 -11.13
CA ALA A 108 -12.99 5.24 -10.60
C ALA A 108 -11.97 5.17 -9.45
N LEU A 109 -11.12 6.20 -9.34
CA LEU A 109 -10.08 6.32 -8.32
C LEU A 109 -10.52 7.08 -7.06
N ARG A 110 -11.80 7.47 -6.96
CA ARG A 110 -12.32 8.21 -5.80
C ARG A 110 -12.35 7.32 -4.55
N LEU A 111 -11.77 7.82 -3.47
CA LEU A 111 -11.79 7.16 -2.17
C LEU A 111 -12.92 7.70 -1.31
N ASP A 112 -13.99 6.91 -1.15
CA ASP A 112 -15.10 7.26 -0.27
C ASP A 112 -14.76 7.02 1.20
N ARG A 113 -15.14 7.97 2.05
CA ARG A 113 -15.05 7.88 3.51
C ARG A 113 -16.43 7.55 4.07
N GLN A 114 -16.74 6.27 4.26
CA GLN A 114 -17.89 5.91 5.07
C GLN A 114 -17.53 6.05 6.56
N TYR A 115 -18.06 7.08 7.20
CA TYR A 115 -18.07 7.18 8.65
C TYR A 115 -19.26 6.37 9.16
N VAL A 116 -19.05 5.09 9.49
CA VAL A 116 -20.02 4.36 10.30
C VAL A 116 -19.96 4.99 11.70
N GLN A 117 -20.99 5.75 12.06
CA GLN A 117 -21.13 6.18 13.45
C GLN A 117 -21.35 4.94 14.30
N PRO A 118 -20.48 4.66 15.29
CA PRO A 118 -20.76 3.59 16.24
C PRO A 118 -22.07 3.96 16.95
N PRO A 119 -23.02 3.03 17.13
CA PRO A 119 -24.10 3.25 18.08
C PRO A 119 -23.47 3.63 19.42
N LEU A 120 -23.94 4.73 20.01
CA LEU A 120 -23.47 5.20 21.31
C LEU A 120 -23.51 4.03 22.30
N PRO A 121 -22.41 3.71 23.01
CA PRO A 121 -22.44 2.71 24.07
C PRO A 121 -23.22 3.30 25.25
N THR A 122 -24.55 3.16 25.23
CA THR A 122 -25.40 3.58 26.36
C THR A 122 -25.14 2.73 27.61
N GLU A 123 -24.53 1.55 27.46
CA GLU A 123 -24.41 0.54 28.52
C GLU A 123 -22.98 0.34 29.09
N LEU A 124 -21.96 1.08 28.62
CA LEU A 124 -20.57 0.89 29.12
C LEU A 124 -20.15 1.86 30.24
N TYR A 125 -20.93 2.91 30.48
CA TYR A 125 -20.69 3.88 31.57
C TYR A 125 -21.53 3.61 32.82
N THR A 126 -22.36 2.56 32.83
CA THR A 126 -23.22 2.15 33.97
C THR A 126 -22.59 1.09 34.85
N LEU A 127 -21.26 0.88 34.78
CA LEU A 127 -20.59 0.15 35.84
C LEU A 127 -20.82 0.90 37.16
N PRO A 128 -21.43 0.30 38.20
CA PRO A 128 -21.44 0.93 39.49
C PRO A 128 -19.98 1.03 39.90
N ILE A 129 -19.42 2.25 39.82
CA ILE A 129 -18.21 2.58 40.55
C ILE A 129 -18.53 2.17 41.97
N ARG A 130 -17.91 1.07 42.42
CA ARG A 130 -17.94 0.64 43.81
C ARG A 130 -17.36 1.82 44.58
N GLN A 131 -18.24 2.70 45.06
CA GLN A 131 -17.90 3.69 46.06
C GLN A 131 -17.40 2.88 47.24
N GLY A 132 -16.09 2.91 47.47
CA GLY A 132 -15.53 2.45 48.72
C GLY A 132 -16.08 3.35 49.82
N GLN A 133 -16.83 2.76 50.77
CA GLN A 133 -16.66 2.90 52.22
C GLN A 133 -17.98 2.62 52.97
N GLY A 134 -17.92 1.70 53.95
CA GLY A 134 -18.65 1.85 55.21
C GLY A 134 -19.64 0.75 55.59
N ALA A 135 -19.28 -0.02 56.62
CA ALA A 135 -20.11 -0.88 57.51
C ALA A 135 -20.70 -2.16 56.86
N HIS A 136 -20.63 -3.37 57.43
CA HIS A 136 -20.72 -3.82 58.81
C HIS A 136 -20.20 -5.30 58.88
N PRO A 137 -19.72 -5.85 60.03
CA PRO A 137 -19.11 -7.18 60.12
C PRO A 137 -20.13 -8.29 60.42
N ALA A 138 -19.62 -9.54 60.43
CA ALA A 138 -20.28 -10.83 60.69
C ALA A 138 -21.03 -11.38 59.46
N VAL A 139 -20.77 -12.59 58.95
CA VAL A 139 -20.33 -13.88 59.52
C VAL A 139 -19.52 -14.62 58.45
#